data_AF-A0A4R6Y0A6-F1
#
_entry.id   AF-A0A4R6Y0A6-F1
#
_cell.length_a   1.000
_cell.length_b   1.000
_cell.length_c   1.000
_cell.angle_alpha   90.00
_cell.angle_beta   90.00
_cell.angle_gamma   90.00
#
_symmetry.space_group_name_H-M   'P 1'
#
loop_
_entity.id
_entity.type
_entity.pdbx_description
1 polymer ?
#
loop_
_entity_poly.entity_id
_entity_poly.type
_entity_poly.pdbx_seq_one_letter_code
_entity_poly.pdbx_strand_id
1 'polypeptide(L)' 'MTFPYVYFWHRQGRKGQRCAVTARGKMNSIRVVFEDGFQMITSGNAIRRAVA' A
#
# COMPACT_ATOMS: atom_id res chain seq x y z
N MET A 1 14.45 -0.69 -2.03
CA MET A 1 13.14 -0.39 -2.66
C MET A 1 12.65 0.93 -2.13
N THR A 2 12.08 1.80 -2.97
CA THR A 2 11.43 3.02 -2.49
C THR A 2 9.98 2.72 -2.12
N PHE A 3 9.48 3.31 -1.04
CA PHE A 3 8.11 3.15 -0.56
C PHE A 3 7.38 4.50 -0.66
N PRO A 4 6.98 4.92 -1.88
CA PRO A 4 6.46 6.27 -2.14
C PRO A 4 5.02 6.45 -1.65
N TYR A 5 4.42 5.43 -1.04
CA TYR A 5 3.05 5.46 -0.59
C TYR A 5 2.92 5.09 0.89
N VAL A 6 1.80 5.47 1.48
CA VAL A 6 1.39 5.11 2.84
C VAL A 6 0.03 4.43 2.84
N TYR A 7 -0.11 3.36 3.61
CA TYR A 7 -1.39 2.69 3.81
C TYR A 7 -2.25 3.48 4.80
N PHE A 8 -3.38 4.02 4.36
CA PHE A 8 -4.17 4.98 5.14
C PHE A 8 -5.32 4.35 5.93
N TRP A 9 -5.76 3.16 5.56
CA TRP A 9 -6.94 2.54 6.18
C TRP A 9 -6.64 1.91 7.54
N HIS A 10 -7.63 1.96 8.43
CA HIS A 10 -7.59 1.27 9.72
C HIS A 10 -8.00 -0.20 9.57
N ARG A 11 -7.20 -0.96 8.82
CA ARG A 11 -7.40 -2.40 8.57
C ARG A 11 -6.07 -3.14 8.64
N GLN A 12 -6.06 -4.35 9.17
CA GLN A 12 -4.87 -5.21 9.32
C GLN A 12 -3.77 -4.64 10.23
N GLY A 13 -4.03 -3.56 11.00
CA GLY A 13 -3.02 -2.97 11.89
C GLY A 13 -1.89 -2.23 11.18
N ARG A 14 -2.09 -1.83 9.91
CA ARG A 14 -1.02 -1.32 9.02
C ARG A 14 -1.15 0.18 8.70
N LYS A 15 -2.05 0.89 9.39
CA LYS A 15 -2.31 2.31 9.13
C LYS A 15 -1.04 3.13 9.38
N GLY A 16 -0.67 3.95 8.40
CA GLY A 16 0.52 4.80 8.46
C GLY A 16 1.80 4.13 7.98
N GLN A 17 1.79 2.83 7.68
CA GLN A 17 3.00 2.13 7.21
C GLN A 17 3.29 2.47 5.75
N ARG A 18 4.57 2.67 5.42
CA ARG A 18 5.00 2.92 4.05
C ARG A 18 4.94 1.64 3.22
N CYS A 19 4.58 1.81 1.94
CA CYS A 19 4.40 0.73 1.00
C CYS A 19 4.72 1.15 -0.43
N ALA A 20 4.94 0.15 -1.28
CA ALA A 20 5.15 0.29 -2.71
C ALA A 20 4.11 -0.53 -3.46
N VAL A 21 3.53 0.03 -4.51
CA VAL A 21 2.61 -0.70 -5.40
C VAL A 21 3.44 -1.52 -6.39
N THR A 22 3.26 -2.84 -6.39
CA THR A 22 3.99 -3.77 -7.27
C THR A 22 3.17 -4.28 -8.44
N ALA A 23 1.83 -4.22 -8.36
CA ALA A 23 0.94 -4.55 -9.47
C ALA A 23 -0.38 -3.79 -9.37
N ARG A 24 -1.02 -3.52 -10.52
CA ARG A 24 -2.39 -2.99 -10.60
C ARG A 24 -3.29 -4.00 -11.31
N GLY A 25 -4.37 -4.39 -10.64
CA GLY A 25 -5.39 -5.28 -11.16
C GLY A 25 -6.64 -4.52 -11.60
N LYS A 26 -7.73 -5.26 -11.82
CA LYS A 26 -9.05 -4.71 -12.14
C LYS A 26 -9.79 -4.28 -10.86
N MET A 27 -10.86 -3.49 -11.03
CA MET A 27 -11.75 -3.07 -9.94
C MET A 27 -11.00 -2.39 -8.77
N ASN A 28 -10.06 -1.49 -9.09
CA ASN A 28 -9.21 -0.78 -8.13
C ASN A 28 -8.37 -1.68 -7.20
N SER A 29 -8.20 -2.96 -7.51
CA SER A 29 -7.33 -3.85 -6.75
C SER A 29 -5.87 -3.60 -7.12
N ILE A 30 -4.99 -3.51 -6.12
CA ILE A 30 -3.56 -3.33 -6.29
C ILE A 30 -2.79 -4.25 -5.35
N ARG A 31 -1.62 -4.71 -5.78
CA ARG A 31 -0.68 -5.41 -4.91
C ARG A 31 0.28 -4.40 -4.32
N VAL A 32 0.43 -4.43 -3.00
CA VAL A 32 1.41 -3.62 -2.28
C VAL A 32 2.40 -4.48 -1.52
N VAL A 33 3.63 -3.98 -1.42
CA VAL A 33 4.71 -4.48 -0.56
C VAL A 33 5.00 -3.44 0.50
N PHE A 34 5.10 -3.87 1.75
CA PHE A 34 5.45 -3.02 2.89
C PHE A 34 6.95 -3.11 3.21
N GLU A 35 7.42 -2.23 4.08
CA GLU A 35 8.83 -2.17 4.52
C GLU A 35 9.33 -3.47 5.17
N ASP A 36 8.46 -4.23 5.81
CA ASP A 36 8.77 -5.52 6.45
C ASP A 36 8.72 -6.71 5.48
N GLY A 37 8.54 -6.46 4.17
CA GLY A 37 8.41 -7.50 3.15
C GLY A 37 7.03 -8.16 3.09
N PHE A 38 6.09 -7.76 3.95
CA PHE A 38 4.71 -8.22 3.87
C PHE A 38 4.07 -7.75 2.56
N GLN A 39 3.24 -8.60 1.96
CA GLN A 39 2.58 -8.31 0.70
C GLN A 39 1.09 -8.56 0.82
N MET A 40 0.29 -7.69 0.21
CA MET A 40 -1.16 -7.86 0.19
C MET A 40 -1.78 -7.30 -1.07
N ILE A 41 -2.97 -7.80 -1.40
CA ILE A 41 -3.88 -7.15 -2.33
C ILE A 41 -4.81 -6.23 -1.53
N THR A 42 -4.91 -4.97 -1.95
CA THR A 42 -5.79 -3.99 -1.33
C THR A 42 -6.41 -3.08 -2.39
N SER A 43 -7.34 -2.22 -1.99
CA SER A 43 -7.88 -1.20 -2.88
C SER A 43 -6.88 -0.05 -3.06
N GLY A 44 -6.77 0.51 -4.26
CA GLY A 44 -6.04 1.76 -4.52
C GLY A 44 -6.48 2.91 -3.61
N ASN A 45 -7.73 2.91 -3.17
CA ASN A 45 -8.29 3.89 -2.24
C ASN A 45 -7.69 3.81 -0.83
N ALA A 46 -7.08 2.68 -0.47
CA ALA A 46 -6.38 2.51 0.80
C ALA A 46 -4.99 3.16 0.81
N ILE A 47 -4.49 3.61 -0.35
CA ILE A 47 -3.12 4.07 -0.54
C ILE A 47 -3.10 5.58 -0.78
N ARG A 48 -2.21 6.28 -0.09
CA ARG A 48 -1.94 7.71 -0.30
C ARG A 48 -0.48 7.91 -0.66
N ARG A 49 -0.15 8.96 -1.41
CA ARG A 49 1.26 9.33 -1.63
C ARG A 49 1.86 9.74 -0.29
N ALA A 50 3.03 9.20 0.02
CA ALA A 50 3.84 9.75 1.09
C ALA A 50 4.42 11.06 0.55
N VAL A 51 4.10 12.18 1.19
CA VAL A 51 4.78 13.45 0.90
C VAL A 51 6.22 13.28 1.41
N ALA A 52 7.19 13.69 0.58
CA ALA A 52 8.62 13.64 0.92
C ALA A 52 8.93 14.51 2.13
#